data_AF-A0A9Q9JCJ5-F1
#
_entry.id   AF-A0A9Q9JCJ5-F1
#
_cell.length_a   1.000
_cell.length_b   1.000
_cell.length_c   1.000
_cell.angle_alpha   90.00
_cell.angle_beta   90.00
_cell.angle_gamma   90.00
#
_symmetry.space_group_name_H-M   'P 1'
#
loop_
_entity.id
_entity.type
_entity.pdbx_description
1 polymer ?
#
loop_
_entity_poly.entity_id
_entity_poly.type
_entity_poly.pdbx_seq_one_letter_code
_entity_poly.pdbx_strand_id
1 'polypeptide(L)'
;MRKNTHQADNPQVQRLNEIIEQKRISKADIARICGVSSQSVNNWFVRGAIGKSSAIKLSDALGVSLEWVLGQDVDSKDGLRPDERRLLELYNQLPNEEEQQNMLRIVSLRLKELDELYAKYMGRRIKGDTE
;
A
#
# COMPACT_ATOMS: atom_id res chain seq x y z
N MET A 1 -2.59 29.09 -14.80
CA MET A 1 -3.21 28.48 -13.60
C MET A 1 -2.18 28.49 -12.48
N ARG A 2 -2.44 29.20 -11.37
CA ARG A 2 -1.51 29.26 -10.23
C ARG A 2 -1.49 27.89 -9.55
N LYS A 3 -0.32 27.25 -9.47
CA LYS A 3 -0.11 26.11 -8.56
C LYS A 3 -0.28 26.66 -7.14
N ASN A 4 -1.36 26.29 -6.46
CA ASN A 4 -1.58 26.71 -5.08
C ASN A 4 -0.55 26.00 -4.19
N THR A 5 0.50 26.74 -3.81
CA THR A 5 1.62 26.27 -2.97
C THR A 5 1.15 25.61 -1.67
N HIS A 6 0.00 26.02 -1.14
CA HIS A 6 -0.62 25.42 0.06
C HIS A 6 -1.05 23.94 -0.07
N GLN A 7 -1.14 23.38 -1.29
CA GLN A 7 -1.52 21.97 -1.49
C GLN A 7 -0.36 20.99 -1.28
N ALA A 8 0.88 21.41 -1.52
CA ALA A 8 2.06 20.53 -1.39
C ALA A 8 2.48 20.35 0.08
N ASP A 9 2.16 21.32 0.94
CA ASP A 9 2.53 21.32 2.36
C ASP A 9 1.48 20.66 3.27
N ASN A 10 0.35 20.19 2.72
CA ASN A 10 -0.68 19.53 3.51
C ASN A 10 -0.25 18.09 3.87
N PRO A 11 -0.17 17.72 5.17
CA PRO A 11 0.33 16.42 5.60
C PRO A 11 -0.46 15.22 5.04
N GLN A 12 -1.78 15.33 4.90
CA GLN A 12 -2.60 14.26 4.33
C GLN A 12 -2.38 14.12 2.82
N VAL A 13 -2.17 15.23 2.10
CA VAL A 13 -1.82 15.18 0.67
C VAL A 13 -0.46 14.53 0.47
N GLN A 14 0.51 14.87 1.32
CA GLN A 14 1.83 14.22 1.32
C GLN A 14 1.69 12.72 1.54
N ARG A 15 0.95 12.28 2.57
CA ARG A 15 0.73 10.84 2.83
C ARG A 15 0.03 10.13 1.68
N LEU A 16 -0.94 10.77 1.05
CA LEU A 16 -1.61 10.20 -0.13
C LEU A 16 -0.67 10.08 -1.34
N ASN A 17 0.25 11.03 -1.54
CA ASN A 17 1.30 10.92 -2.56
C ASN A 17 2.29 9.80 -2.22
N GLU A 18 2.74 9.72 -0.97
CA GLU A 18 3.62 8.65 -0.49
C GLU A 18 2.98 7.26 -0.69
N ILE A 19 1.68 7.12 -0.44
CA ILE A 19 0.93 5.89 -0.72
C ILE A 19 0.98 5.54 -2.22
N ILE A 20 0.71 6.50 -3.10
CA ILE A 20 0.73 6.30 -4.56
C ILE A 20 2.10 5.81 -5.01
N GLU A 21 3.17 6.43 -4.50
CA GLU A 21 4.54 6.11 -4.87
C GLU A 21 5.00 4.76 -4.31
N GLN A 22 4.84 4.53 -3.00
CA GLN A 22 5.35 3.34 -2.31
C GLN A 22 4.54 2.09 -2.61
N LYS A 23 3.21 2.19 -2.66
CA LYS A 23 2.32 1.05 -2.94
C LYS A 23 2.06 0.85 -4.42
N ARG A 24 2.56 1.76 -5.28
CA ARG A 24 2.40 1.75 -6.75
C ARG A 24 0.93 1.64 -7.19
N ILE A 25 0.04 2.34 -6.51
CA ILE A 25 -1.41 2.37 -6.80
C ILE A 25 -1.84 3.72 -7.39
N SER A 26 -2.85 3.71 -8.25
CA SER A 26 -3.39 4.94 -8.83
C SER A 26 -4.47 5.58 -7.95
N LYS A 27 -4.83 6.84 -8.25
CA LYS A 27 -6.00 7.49 -7.62
C LYS A 27 -7.32 6.75 -7.87
N ALA A 28 -7.43 6.04 -9.00
CA ALA A 28 -8.59 5.20 -9.30
C ALA A 28 -8.64 3.95 -8.41
N ASP A 29 -7.48 3.38 -8.09
CA ASP A 29 -7.38 2.24 -7.16
C ASP A 29 -7.74 2.68 -5.74
N ILE A 30 -7.28 3.85 -5.30
CA ILE A 30 -7.68 4.46 -4.03
C ILE A 30 -9.20 4.64 -3.97
N ALA A 31 -9.81 5.14 -5.05
CA ALA A 31 -11.26 5.31 -5.13
C ALA A 31 -11.99 3.96 -4.94
N ARG A 32 -11.48 2.90 -5.58
CA ARG A 32 -12.01 1.54 -5.47
C ARG A 32 -11.86 0.97 -4.06
N ILE A 33 -10.69 1.12 -3.44
CA ILE A 33 -10.42 0.69 -2.05
C ILE A 33 -11.39 1.37 -1.08
N CYS A 34 -11.56 2.68 -1.20
CA CYS A 34 -12.41 3.46 -0.31
C CYS A 34 -13.91 3.31 -0.60
N GLY A 35 -14.27 2.79 -1.78
CA GLY A 35 -15.65 2.71 -2.26
C GLY A 35 -16.26 4.09 -2.52
N VAL A 36 -15.48 5.00 -3.12
CA VAL A 36 -15.88 6.37 -3.44
C VAL A 36 -15.64 6.69 -4.91
N SER A 37 -16.12 7.85 -5.39
CA SER A 37 -15.84 8.28 -6.77
C SER A 37 -14.42 8.82 -6.93
N SER A 38 -13.87 8.74 -8.14
CA SER A 38 -12.57 9.36 -8.48
C SER A 38 -12.57 10.87 -8.22
N GLN A 39 -13.73 11.53 -8.32
CA GLN A 39 -13.88 12.94 -7.99
C GLN A 39 -13.69 13.21 -6.49
N SER A 40 -14.17 12.33 -5.62
CA SER A 40 -13.90 12.42 -4.18
C SER A 40 -12.40 12.36 -3.90
N VAL A 41 -11.69 11.42 -4.53
CA VAL A 41 -10.23 11.30 -4.39
C VAL A 41 -9.53 12.56 -4.86
N ASN A 42 -9.85 13.06 -6.06
CA ASN A 42 -9.28 14.31 -6.57
C ASN A 42 -9.54 15.50 -5.63
N ASN A 43 -10.73 15.58 -5.04
CA ASN A 43 -11.06 16.60 -4.06
C ASN A 43 -10.22 16.50 -2.79
N TRP A 44 -9.75 15.33 -2.35
CA TRP A 44 -8.86 15.21 -1.20
C TRP A 44 -7.50 15.88 -1.47
N PHE A 45 -6.94 15.69 -2.67
CA PHE A 45 -5.70 16.37 -3.09
C PHE A 45 -5.89 17.89 -3.22
N VAL A 46 -7.08 18.33 -3.60
CA VAL A 46 -7.38 19.76 -3.76
C VAL A 46 -7.64 20.43 -2.40
N ARG A 47 -8.42 19.79 -1.53
CA ARG A 47 -8.87 20.34 -0.25
C ARG A 47 -7.92 20.04 0.91
N GLY A 48 -7.02 19.07 0.73
CA GLY A 48 -6.09 18.65 1.77
C GLY A 48 -6.73 17.87 2.91
N ALA A 49 -7.81 17.13 2.62
CA ALA A 49 -8.52 16.36 3.62
C ALA A 49 -9.14 15.09 3.03
N ILE A 50 -8.79 13.93 3.59
CA ILE A 50 -9.49 12.67 3.35
C ILE A 50 -10.64 12.51 4.36
N GLY A 51 -11.76 11.93 3.92
CA GLY A 51 -12.86 11.62 4.84
C GLY A 51 -12.50 10.49 5.80
N LYS A 52 -12.93 10.60 7.08
CA LYS A 52 -12.60 9.62 8.14
C LYS A 52 -12.85 8.17 7.74
N SER A 53 -14.02 7.88 7.15
CA SER A 53 -14.36 6.51 6.71
C SER A 53 -13.46 6.00 5.59
N SER A 54 -13.02 6.89 4.69
CA SER A 54 -12.08 6.55 3.61
C SER A 54 -10.67 6.35 4.15
N ALA A 55 -10.24 7.15 5.13
CA ALA A 55 -8.95 6.98 5.79
C ALA A 55 -8.83 5.62 6.50
N ILE A 56 -9.88 5.19 7.21
CA ILE A 56 -9.94 3.86 7.85
C ILE A 56 -9.81 2.75 6.81
N LYS A 57 -10.65 2.77 5.76
CA LYS A 57 -10.61 1.75 4.69
C LYS A 57 -9.25 1.69 4.01
N LEU A 58 -8.64 2.84 3.76
CA LEU A 58 -7.34 2.93 3.11
C LEU A 58 -6.22 2.40 4.01
N SER A 59 -6.26 2.73 5.30
CA SER A 59 -5.36 2.22 6.34
C SER A 59 -5.43 0.70 6.44
N ASP A 60 -6.64 0.14 6.59
CA ASP A 60 -6.86 -1.30 6.69
C ASP A 60 -6.40 -2.05 5.44
N ALA A 61 -6.74 -1.53 4.25
CA ALA A 61 -6.42 -2.18 2.99
C ALA A 61 -4.91 -2.17 2.69
N LEU A 62 -4.20 -1.11 3.08
CA LEU A 62 -2.79 -0.92 2.73
C LEU A 62 -1.81 -1.30 3.84
N GLY A 63 -2.30 -1.60 5.04
CA GLY A 63 -1.45 -1.88 6.21
C GLY A 63 -0.59 -0.69 6.60
N VAL A 64 -1.22 0.48 6.73
CA VAL A 64 -0.56 1.73 7.14
C VAL A 64 -1.34 2.35 8.30
N SER A 65 -0.67 3.09 9.19
CA SER A 65 -1.35 3.70 10.34
C SER A 65 -2.45 4.67 9.91
N LEU A 66 -3.60 4.63 10.59
CA LEU A 66 -4.69 5.58 10.37
C LEU A 66 -4.25 7.01 10.73
N GLU A 67 -3.58 7.17 11.85
CA GLU A 67 -3.01 8.43 12.34
C GLU A 67 -2.02 9.00 11.31
N TRP A 68 -1.19 8.14 10.73
CA TRP A 68 -0.29 8.51 9.64
C TRP A 68 -1.07 8.98 8.41
N VAL A 69 -2.07 8.25 7.93
CA VAL A 69 -2.93 8.66 6.80
C VAL A 69 -3.61 10.01 7.07
N LEU A 70 -3.97 10.28 8.33
CA LEU A 70 -4.56 11.54 8.78
C LEU A 70 -3.54 12.67 8.96
N GLY A 71 -2.27 12.43 8.65
CA GLY A 71 -1.21 13.43 8.62
C GLY A 71 -0.53 13.68 9.97
N GLN A 72 -0.70 12.78 10.94
CA GLN A 72 0.02 12.86 12.22
C GLN A 72 1.47 12.42 12.04
N ASP A 73 2.33 12.91 12.93
CA ASP A 73 3.77 12.58 12.94
C ASP A 73 4.01 11.28 13.71
N VAL A 74 3.63 10.17 13.09
CA VAL A 74 3.84 8.79 13.57
C VAL A 74 4.46 7.95 12.45
N ASP A 75 5.04 6.79 12.75
CA ASP A 75 5.57 5.93 11.67
C ASP A 75 4.41 5.26 10.92
N SER A 76 4.50 5.24 9.59
CA SER A 76 3.63 4.45 8.72
C SER A 76 3.48 2.99 9.16
N LYS A 77 4.51 2.42 9.80
CA LYS A 77 4.60 1.02 10.25
C LYS A 77 3.83 0.69 11.53
N ASP A 78 3.31 1.68 12.26
CA ASP A 78 2.46 1.41 13.43
C ASP A 78 1.09 0.80 13.04
N GLY A 79 0.76 0.79 11.73
CA GLY A 79 -0.46 0.25 11.16
C GLY A 79 -0.39 -1.18 10.59
N LEU A 80 0.46 -2.05 11.14
CA LEU A 80 0.47 -3.48 10.77
C LEU A 80 -0.95 -4.05 10.78
N ARG A 81 -1.36 -4.66 9.66
CA ARG A 81 -2.63 -5.38 9.55
C ARG A 81 -2.67 -6.57 10.53
N PRO A 82 -3.85 -7.08 10.89
CA PRO A 82 -3.96 -8.20 11.82
C PRO A 82 -3.14 -9.44 11.42
N ASP A 83 -3.09 -9.76 10.13
CA ASP A 83 -2.31 -10.86 9.58
C ASP A 83 -0.79 -10.60 9.63
N GLU A 84 -0.37 -9.36 9.39
CA GLU A 84 1.04 -8.95 9.52
C GLU A 84 1.52 -8.99 10.97
N ARG A 85 0.68 -8.54 11.92
CA ARG A 85 0.95 -8.70 13.36
C ARG A 85 1.07 -10.17 13.72
N ARG A 86 0.14 -11.00 13.24
CA ARG A 86 0.16 -12.44 13.48
C ARG A 86 1.42 -13.10 12.91
N LEU A 87 1.85 -12.69 11.72
CA LEU A 87 3.08 -13.17 11.12
C LEU A 87 4.29 -12.81 11.97
N LEU A 88 4.39 -11.57 12.45
CA LEU A 88 5.47 -11.14 13.34
C LEU A 88 5.46 -11.85 14.69
N GLU A 89 4.28 -12.06 15.28
CA GLU A 89 4.12 -12.86 16.50
C GLU A 89 4.69 -14.28 16.34
N LEU A 90 4.38 -14.94 15.21
CA LEU A 90 4.86 -16.29 14.92
C LEU A 90 6.36 -16.30 14.63
N TYR A 91 6.84 -15.33 13.85
CA TYR A 91 8.26 -15.17 13.54
C TYR A 91 9.11 -14.95 14.80
N ASN A 92 8.64 -14.13 15.73
CA ASN A 92 9.35 -13.84 16.98
C ASN A 92 9.36 -15.02 17.97
N GLN A 93 8.49 -16.02 17.78
CA GLN A 93 8.49 -17.26 18.57
C GLN A 93 9.51 -18.29 18.08
N LEU A 94 10.16 -18.05 16.94
CA LEU A 94 11.16 -18.97 16.42
C LEU A 94 12.39 -19.00 17.35
N PRO A 95 12.96 -20.19 17.62
CA PRO A 95 13.88 -20.41 18.74
C PRO A 95 15.25 -19.72 18.56
N ASN A 96 15.63 -19.39 17.34
CA ASN A 96 16.91 -18.74 17.04
C ASN A 96 16.87 -17.98 15.70
N GLU A 97 17.92 -17.20 15.44
CA GLU A 97 18.05 -16.40 14.21
C GLU A 97 18.13 -17.26 12.94
N GLU A 98 18.64 -18.50 13.03
CA GLU A 98 18.72 -19.40 11.87
C GLU A 98 17.32 -19.81 11.39
N GLU A 99 16.42 -20.18 12.30
CA GLU A 99 15.03 -20.51 11.97
C GLU A 99 14.27 -19.31 11.43
N GLN A 100 14.53 -18.12 11.99
CA GLN A 100 14.02 -16.86 11.46
C GLN A 100 14.49 -16.63 10.01
N GLN A 101 15.79 -16.79 9.73
CA GLN A 101 16.34 -16.68 8.38
C GLN A 101 15.78 -17.76 7.43
N ASN A 102 15.55 -18.98 7.94
CA ASN A 102 14.95 -20.07 7.19
C ASN A 102 13.52 -19.70 6.74
N MET A 103 12.71 -19.11 7.64
CA MET A 103 11.38 -18.63 7.30
C MET A 103 11.39 -17.50 6.26
N LEU A 104 12.31 -16.54 6.38
CA LEU A 104 12.47 -15.49 5.37
C LEU A 104 12.88 -16.08 4.01
N ARG A 105 13.73 -17.12 4.00
CA ARG A 105 14.14 -17.82 2.78
C ARG A 105 12.96 -18.50 2.10
N ILE A 106 12.09 -19.17 2.86
CA ILE A 106 10.88 -19.82 2.34
C ILE A 106 9.96 -18.81 1.67
N VAL A 107 9.67 -17.69 2.34
CA VAL A 107 8.84 -16.61 1.77
C VAL A 107 9.47 -16.06 0.49
N SER A 108 10.79 -15.84 0.48
CA SER A 108 11.53 -15.36 -0.69
C SER A 108 11.45 -16.33 -1.87
N LEU A 109 11.59 -17.63 -1.61
CA LEU A 109 11.47 -18.67 -2.64
C LEU A 109 10.06 -18.66 -3.24
N ARG A 110 9.03 -18.53 -2.41
CA ARG A 110 7.65 -18.49 -2.88
C ARG A 110 7.36 -17.27 -3.75
N LEU A 111 7.90 -16.11 -3.41
CA LEU A 111 7.78 -14.90 -4.24
C LEU A 111 8.44 -15.10 -5.60
N LYS A 112 9.64 -15.68 -5.64
CA LYS A 112 10.34 -16.00 -6.90
C LYS A 112 9.52 -16.95 -7.79
N GLU A 113 8.94 -18.00 -7.22
CA GLU A 113 8.07 -18.93 -7.97
C GLU A 113 6.86 -18.22 -8.60
N LEU A 114 6.25 -17.29 -7.86
CA LEU A 114 5.12 -16.51 -8.37
C LEU A 114 5.56 -15.57 -9.48
N ASP A 115 6.70 -14.89 -9.34
CA ASP A 115 7.24 -14.02 -10.37
C ASP A 115 7.54 -14.78 -11.67
N GLU A 116 8.14 -15.97 -11.57
CA GLU A 116 8.39 -16.85 -12.72
C GLU A 116 7.08 -17.30 -13.38
N LEU A 117 6.07 -17.64 -12.58
CA LEU A 117 4.74 -18.00 -13.07
C LEU A 117 4.10 -16.82 -13.83
N TYR A 118 4.11 -15.62 -13.25
CA TYR A 118 3.56 -14.42 -13.89
C TYR A 118 4.30 -14.08 -15.19
N ALA A 119 5.64 -14.17 -15.20
CA ALA A 119 6.43 -13.95 -16.40
C ALA A 119 6.02 -14.92 -17.53
N LYS A 120 5.78 -16.19 -17.21
CA LYS A 120 5.31 -17.21 -18.16
C LYS A 120 3.89 -16.90 -18.68
N TYR A 121 2.97 -16.47 -17.82
CA TYR A 121 1.60 -16.13 -18.22
C TYR A 121 1.53 -14.83 -19.04
N MET A 122 2.27 -13.80 -18.65
CA MET A 122 2.34 -12.52 -19.37
C MET A 122 3.07 -12.65 -20.71
N GLY A 123 4.13 -13.46 -20.76
CA GLY A 123 4.86 -13.76 -22.01
C GLY A 123 4.00 -14.51 -23.04
N ARG A 124 3.08 -15.39 -22.60
CA ARG A 124 2.12 -16.06 -23.48
C ARG A 124 1.09 -15.10 -24.08
N ARG A 125 0.66 -14.09 -23.34
CA ARG A 125 -0.32 -13.10 -23.81
C ARG A 125 0.28 -12.18 -24.89
N ILE A 126 1.53 -11.76 -24.72
CA ILE A 126 2.26 -10.98 -25.75
C ILE A 126 2.45 -11.78 -27.04
N LYS A 127 2.74 -13.09 -26.92
CA LYS A 127 2.94 -13.97 -28.08
C LYS A 127 1.63 -14.40 -28.77
N GLY A 128 0.52 -14.43 -28.04
CA GLY A 128 -0.80 -14.80 -28.57
C GLY A 128 -1.52 -13.68 -29.34
N ASP A 129 -1.10 -12.42 -29.21
CA ASP A 129 -1.62 -11.28 -29.98
C ASP A 129 -0.85 -11.05 -31.30
N THR A 130 0.10 -11.94 -31.66
CA THR A 130 0.97 -11.82 -32.85
C THR A 130 0.83 -12.94 -33.88
N GLU A 131 -0.17 -13.82 -33.75
CA GLU A 131 -0.58 -14.83 -34.76
C GLU A 131 -1.98 -14.53 -35.27
#